data_AF-A0A2E7VX70-F1
#
_entry.id   AF-A0A2E7VX70-F1
#
_cell.length_a   1.000
_cell.length_b   1.000
_cell.length_c   1.000
_cell.angle_alpha   90.00
_cell.angle_beta   90.00
_cell.angle_gamma   90.00
#
_symmetry.space_group_name_H-M   'P 1'
#
loop_
_entity.id
_entity.type
_entity.pdbx_description
1 polymer ?
#
loop_
_entity_poly.entity_id
_entity_poly.type
_entity_poly.pdbx_seq_one_letter_code
_entity_poly.pdbx_strand_id
1 'polypeptide(L)' 'MNSYNYDSFPLDFDMQAFIDFPGIANAGTKAPEGKIYNVKEQKWEQLSTYWKEKTTIIEFGSIT' A
#
# COMPACT_ATOMS: atom_id res chain seq x y z
N MET A 1 -7.69 -4.99 -20.30
CA MET A 1 -7.58 -5.21 -18.84
C MET A 1 -6.14 -5.60 -18.58
N ASN A 2 -5.30 -4.65 -18.18
CA ASN A 2 -3.90 -4.94 -17.86
C ASN A 2 -3.84 -5.32 -16.38
N SER A 3 -3.69 -6.60 -16.11
CA SER A 3 -3.30 -7.11 -14.81
C SER A 3 -1.88 -6.63 -14.52
N TYR A 4 -1.70 -5.75 -13.53
CA TYR A 4 -0.37 -5.37 -13.07
C TYR A 4 0.21 -6.53 -12.27
N ASN A 5 1.29 -7.12 -12.79
CA ASN A 5 2.01 -8.20 -12.15
C ASN A 5 3.00 -7.58 -11.16
N TYR A 6 2.74 -7.72 -9.85
CA TYR A 6 3.61 -7.20 -8.77
C TYR A 6 4.73 -8.19 -8.40
N ASP A 7 5.08 -9.12 -9.29
CA ASP A 7 6.14 -10.13 -9.07
C ASP A 7 7.55 -9.53 -9.00
N SER A 8 7.71 -8.27 -9.42
CA SER A 8 8.95 -7.52 -9.23
C SER A 8 8.59 -6.05 -9.09
N PHE A 9 8.84 -5.44 -7.92
CA PHE A 9 9.05 -3.99 -7.89
C PHE A 9 10.29 -3.72 -8.74
N PRO A 10 10.20 -3.04 -9.89
CA PRO A 10 11.37 -2.76 -10.69
C PRO A 10 12.29 -1.88 -9.86
N LEU A 11 13.56 -2.29 -9.70
CA LEU A 11 14.62 -1.42 -9.18
C LEU A 11 14.68 -0.08 -9.94
N ASP A 12 14.17 -0.07 -11.17
CA ASP A 12 14.13 1.06 -12.10
C ASP A 12 12.72 1.66 -12.24
N PHE A 13 11.87 1.58 -11.21
CA PHE A 13 10.56 2.21 -11.29
C PHE A 13 10.73 3.71 -11.50
N ASP A 14 10.36 4.19 -12.68
CA ASP A 14 10.42 5.60 -13.04
C ASP A 14 9.63 6.39 -12.00
N MET A 15 10.32 7.29 -11.27
CA MET A 15 9.68 8.15 -10.28
C MET A 15 8.53 8.95 -10.90
N GLN A 16 8.61 9.29 -12.18
CA GLN A 16 7.52 9.99 -12.85
C GLN A 16 6.30 9.10 -13.00
N ALA A 17 6.46 7.81 -13.31
CA ALA A 17 5.36 6.84 -13.31
C ALA A 17 4.77 6.64 -11.90
N PHE A 18 5.58 6.78 -10.84
CA PHE A 18 5.08 6.77 -9.46
C PHE A 18 4.28 8.02 -9.13
N ILE A 19 4.75 9.21 -9.55
CA ILE A 19 4.09 10.51 -9.35
C ILE A 19 2.80 10.63 -10.16
N ASP A 20 2.77 10.04 -11.35
CA ASP A 20 1.61 10.06 -12.25
C ASP A 20 0.56 9.02 -11.87
N PHE A 21 0.84 8.17 -10.87
CA PHE A 21 -0.12 7.17 -10.42
C PHE A 21 -1.35 7.87 -9.80
N PRO A 22 -2.57 7.62 -10.30
CA PRO A 22 -3.74 8.29 -9.76
C PRO A 22 -3.98 7.87 -8.31
N GLY A 23 -4.11 8.85 -7.41
CA GLY A 23 -4.46 8.62 -6.01
C GLY A 23 -3.28 8.29 -5.07
N ILE A 24 -2.07 8.73 -5.39
CA ILE A 24 -0.91 8.59 -4.48
C ILE A 24 -1.19 9.28 -3.14
N ALA A 25 -0.86 8.57 -2.08
CA ALA A 25 -0.86 9.13 -0.73
C ALA A 25 0.29 10.14 -0.59
N ASN A 26 -0.04 11.38 -0.25
CA ASN A 26 0.93 12.45 -0.03
C ASN A 26 1.02 12.83 1.45
N ALA A 27 2.18 13.33 1.90
CA ALA A 27 2.33 13.81 3.26
C ALA A 27 1.31 14.92 3.57
N GLY A 28 0.69 14.85 4.75
CA GLY A 28 -0.38 15.79 5.16
C GLY A 28 -1.75 15.50 4.55
N THR A 29 -1.89 14.53 3.65
CA THR A 29 -3.19 14.07 3.14
C THR A 29 -3.74 12.91 3.96
N LYS A 30 -5.04 12.62 3.81
CA LYS A 30 -5.67 11.49 4.50
C LYS A 30 -4.97 10.19 4.10
N ALA A 31 -4.63 9.36 5.10
CA ALA A 31 -4.08 8.04 4.86
C ALA A 31 -5.04 7.20 3.97
N PRO A 32 -4.49 6.39 3.03
CA PRO A 32 -5.30 5.61 2.11
C PRO A 32 -6.16 4.58 2.85
N GLU A 33 -7.40 4.42 2.38
CA GLU A 33 -8.31 3.38 2.84
C GLU A 33 -8.20 2.16 1.92
N GLY A 34 -8.51 0.97 2.43
CA GLY A 34 -8.46 -0.25 1.63
C GLY A 34 -8.62 -1.49 2.50
N LYS A 35 -8.85 -2.63 1.85
CA LYS A 35 -8.87 -3.92 2.54
C LYS A 35 -7.51 -4.59 2.41
N ILE A 36 -7.00 -5.08 3.53
CA ILE A 36 -5.83 -5.96 3.57
C ILE A 36 -6.22 -7.32 4.12
N TYR A 37 -5.48 -8.34 3.71
CA TYR A 37 -5.63 -9.68 4.27
C TYR A 37 -4.69 -9.84 5.45
N ASN A 38 -5.24 -9.95 6.65
CA ASN A 38 -4.49 -10.21 7.87
C ASN A 38 -4.15 -11.71 7.90
N VAL A 39 -2.88 -12.05 7.67
CA VAL A 39 -2.41 -13.45 7.62
C VAL A 39 -2.48 -14.13 8.98
N LYS A 40 -2.27 -13.39 10.07
CA LYS A 40 -2.32 -13.93 11.44
C LYS A 40 -3.74 -14.35 11.83
N GLU A 41 -4.71 -13.51 11.52
CA GLU A 41 -6.13 -13.72 11.86
C GLU A 41 -6.92 -14.38 10.71
N GLN A 42 -6.27 -14.65 9.58
CA GLN A 42 -6.81 -15.27 8.37
C GLN A 42 -8.09 -14.60 7.82
N LYS A 43 -8.19 -13.27 7.89
CA LYS A 43 -9.39 -12.53 7.46
C LYS A 43 -9.06 -11.21 6.78
N TRP A 44 -10.02 -10.73 6.00
CA TRP A 44 -9.97 -9.38 5.42
C TRP A 44 -10.32 -8.32 6.46
N GLU A 45 -9.49 -7.29 6.56
CA GLU A 45 -9.67 -6.16 7.48
C GLU A 45 -9.51 -4.83 6.75
N GLN A 46 -10.12 -3.78 7.30
CA GLN A 46 -9.86 -2.42 6.83
C GLN A 46 -8.48 -1.97 7.30
N LEU A 47 -7.69 -1.43 6.40
CA LEU A 47 -6.33 -0.96 6.66
C LEU A 47 -6.32 0.16 7.72
N SER A 48 -7.37 0.99 7.76
CA SER A 48 -7.55 2.03 8.78
C SER A 48 -7.73 1.54 10.21
N THR A 49 -8.02 0.25 10.40
CA THR A 49 -8.10 -0.37 11.74
C THR A 49 -6.80 -0.21 12.53
N TYR A 50 -5.66 -0.16 11.84
CA TYR A 50 -4.34 -0.19 12.47
C TYR A 50 -3.87 1.16 13.01
N TRP A 51 -4.36 2.29 12.47
CA TRP A 51 -3.94 3.63 12.89
C TRP A 51 -5.06 4.50 13.45
N LYS A 52 -6.28 3.98 13.59
CA LYS A 52 -7.42 4.79 14.10
C LYS A 52 -7.18 5.30 15.54
N GLU A 53 -6.43 4.56 16.35
CA GLU A 53 -6.24 4.81 17.79
C GLU A 53 -4.82 5.27 18.16
N LYS A 54 -3.83 5.10 17.27
CA LYS A 54 -2.44 5.45 17.55
C LYS A 54 -1.64 5.68 16.27
N THR A 55 -0.56 6.45 16.41
CA THR A 55 0.46 6.56 15.38
C THR A 55 1.00 5.18 15.04
N THR A 56 1.05 4.88 13.75
CA THR A 56 1.43 3.57 13.22
C THR A 56 2.44 3.77 12.10
N ILE A 57 3.49 2.94 12.12
CA ILE A 57 4.47 2.86 11.04
C ILE A 57 4.10 1.65 10.20
N ILE A 58 4.03 1.82 8.89
CA ILE A 58 3.76 0.75 7.92
C ILE A 58 5.00 0.57 7.07
N GLU A 59 5.52 -0.64 7.05
CA GLU A 59 6.64 -1.05 6.21
C GLU A 59 6.11 -1.94 5.09
N PHE A 60 6.42 -1.58 3.86
CA PHE A 60 6.10 -2.38 2.68
C PHE A 60 7.33 -3.17 2.28
N GLY A 61 7.18 -4.48 2.15
CA GLY A 61 8.24 -5.37 1.71
C GLY A 61 7.68 -6.47 0.80
N SER A 62 8.56 -7.06 0.01
CA SER A 62 8.27 -8.23 -0.81
C SER A 62 9.40 -9.25 -0.61
N ILE A 63 9.08 -10.54 -0.70
CA ILE A 63 10.05 -11.64 -0.54
C ILE A 63 10.75 -11.96 -1.89
N THR A 64 10.78 -11.00 -2.81
CA THR A 64 11.48 -11.15 -4.10
C THR A 64 12.95 -11.47 -3.89
#